data_AF-A0AAU0KGV7-F1
#
_entry.id   AF-A0AAU0KGV7-F1
#
_cell.length_a   1.000
_cell.length_b   1.000
_cell.length_c   1.000
_cell.angle_alpha   90.00
_cell.angle_beta   90.00
_cell.angle_gamma   90.00
#
_symmetry.space_group_name_H-M   'P 1'
#
loop_
_entity.id
_entity.type
_entity.pdbx_description
1 polymer ?
#
loop_
_entity_poly.entity_id
_entity_poly.type
_entity_poly.pdbx_seq_one_letter_code
_entity_poly.pdbx_strand_id
1 'polypeptide(L)'
;MAIKELLKKVVDAEWVARVIEVMDRRSDNRMTELGMLGQAFEFAKINQVPGDYLEFGLWRGKTFGYAHRMMRRYRRRDMKLWGFDSFQGLPDIGEHPDNIWYKGQFACTRPEFEAILRARGFEPEEYELVAGFYSESLNDATRRRFSGRNAAIIYVDCDLYDSTIQVLDFIQPYLVNGSIICFDDFYNYKGDPEQGEQKALAEFLQKQARVRVIPYMDYAPLGKSFICRITG
;
A
#
# COMPACT_ATOMS: atom_id res chain seq x y z
N MET A 1 -23.55 -28.09 -40.95
CA MET A 1 -22.22 -28.32 -40.35
C MET A 1 -21.51 -27.03 -39.94
N ALA A 2 -21.58 -25.94 -40.73
CA ALA A 2 -20.88 -24.67 -40.45
C ALA A 2 -21.18 -23.98 -39.10
N ILE A 3 -22.41 -24.04 -38.57
CA ILE A 3 -22.77 -23.37 -37.29
C ILE A 3 -22.17 -24.07 -36.07
N LYS A 4 -21.99 -25.39 -36.12
CA LYS A 4 -21.40 -26.18 -35.02
C LYS A 4 -19.88 -26.00 -34.92
N GLU A 5 -19.18 -25.80 -36.04
CA GLU A 5 -17.77 -25.40 -36.04
C GLU A 5 -17.58 -23.93 -35.64
N LEU A 6 -18.54 -23.06 -35.98
CA LEU A 6 -18.54 -21.66 -35.56
C LEU A 6 -18.66 -21.55 -34.02
N LEU A 7 -19.59 -22.28 -33.40
CA LEU A 7 -19.75 -22.31 -31.93
C LEU A 7 -18.54 -22.90 -31.20
N LYS A 8 -17.85 -23.87 -31.81
CA LYS A 8 -16.61 -24.46 -31.28
C LYS A 8 -15.41 -23.49 -31.30
N LYS A 9 -15.46 -22.45 -32.15
CA LYS A 9 -14.46 -21.36 -32.23
C LYS A 9 -14.84 -20.12 -31.42
N VAL A 10 -16.13 -19.86 -31.20
CA VAL A 10 -16.66 -18.70 -30.46
C VAL A 10 -16.41 -18.79 -28.95
N VAL A 11 -16.13 -20.00 -28.48
CA VAL A 11 -15.79 -20.29 -27.09
C VAL A 11 -14.49 -21.07 -27.13
N ASP A 12 -13.42 -20.42 -27.61
CA ASP A 12 -12.10 -21.02 -27.65
C ASP A 12 -11.80 -21.59 -26.26
N ALA A 13 -11.56 -22.90 -26.18
CA ALA A 13 -11.44 -23.60 -24.91
C ALA A 13 -10.32 -22.99 -24.06
N GLU A 14 -9.29 -22.42 -24.70
CA GLU A 14 -8.27 -21.62 -24.01
C GLU A 14 -8.80 -20.30 -23.46
N TRP A 15 -9.62 -19.56 -24.21
CA TRP A 15 -10.18 -18.29 -23.74
C TRP A 15 -11.15 -18.53 -22.59
N VAL A 16 -12.00 -19.55 -22.70
CA VAL A 16 -12.89 -19.93 -21.59
C VAL A 16 -12.13 -20.53 -20.42
N ALA A 17 -11.09 -21.33 -20.65
CA ALA A 17 -10.22 -21.79 -19.56
C ALA A 17 -9.55 -20.59 -18.88
N ARG A 18 -9.07 -19.58 -19.62
CA ARG A 18 -8.50 -18.35 -19.04
C ARG A 18 -9.54 -17.53 -18.28
N VAL A 19 -10.76 -17.39 -18.81
CA VAL A 19 -11.84 -16.67 -18.13
C VAL A 19 -12.27 -17.42 -16.88
N ILE A 20 -12.41 -18.75 -16.95
CA ILE A 20 -12.70 -19.60 -15.80
C ILE A 20 -11.56 -19.53 -14.80
N GLU A 21 -10.29 -19.59 -15.20
CA GLU A 21 -9.13 -19.46 -14.30
C GLU A 21 -9.07 -18.07 -13.65
N VAL A 22 -9.36 -17.00 -14.39
CA VAL A 22 -9.47 -15.63 -13.85
C VAL A 22 -10.66 -15.51 -12.89
N MET A 23 -11.77 -16.18 -13.17
CA MET A 23 -12.94 -16.22 -12.29
C MET A 23 -12.73 -17.14 -11.08
N ASP A 24 -11.94 -18.20 -11.22
CA ASP A 24 -11.63 -19.19 -10.19
C ASP A 24 -10.63 -18.61 -9.17
N ARG A 25 -9.61 -17.87 -9.67
CA ARG A 25 -8.77 -17.00 -8.83
C ARG A 25 -9.57 -15.90 -8.12
N ARG A 26 -10.74 -15.51 -8.65
CA ARG A 26 -11.68 -14.59 -7.98
C ARG A 26 -12.66 -15.30 -7.03
N SER A 27 -12.84 -16.62 -7.14
CA SER A 27 -13.72 -17.41 -6.27
C SER A 27 -13.01 -18.03 -5.07
N ASP A 28 -11.68 -18.02 -5.03
CA ASP A 28 -10.98 -17.94 -3.76
C ASP A 28 -11.46 -16.65 -3.06
N ASN A 29 -12.41 -16.75 -2.11
CA ASN A 29 -12.98 -15.65 -1.30
C ASN A 29 -11.94 -14.93 -0.40
N ARG A 30 -10.67 -14.93 -0.79
CA ARG A 30 -9.56 -14.33 -0.05
C ARG A 30 -9.63 -12.82 -0.19
N MET A 31 -9.52 -12.13 0.94
CA MET A 31 -9.38 -10.68 0.95
C MET A 31 -8.09 -10.32 0.21
N THR A 32 -8.19 -9.60 -0.91
CA THR A 32 -7.02 -9.09 -1.65
C THR A 32 -6.55 -7.76 -1.07
N GLU A 33 -5.36 -7.33 -1.44
CA GLU A 33 -4.83 -6.00 -1.14
C GLU A 33 -5.77 -4.87 -1.60
N LEU A 34 -6.37 -5.00 -2.79
CA LEU A 34 -7.33 -4.02 -3.30
C LEU A 34 -8.69 -4.12 -2.57
N GLY A 35 -9.08 -5.32 -2.16
CA GLY A 35 -10.27 -5.55 -1.34
C GLY A 35 -10.15 -4.87 0.01
N MET A 36 -9.03 -5.09 0.71
CA MET A 36 -8.73 -4.45 1.98
C MET A 36 -8.67 -2.93 1.82
N LEU A 37 -7.98 -2.43 0.79
CA LEU A 37 -7.88 -0.99 0.57
C LEU A 37 -9.27 -0.38 0.30
N GLY A 38 -10.15 -1.09 -0.41
CA GLY A 38 -11.56 -0.70 -0.56
C GLY A 38 -12.29 -0.58 0.79
N GLN A 39 -12.14 -1.58 1.67
CA GLN A 39 -12.71 -1.57 3.02
C GLN A 39 -12.13 -0.42 3.87
N ALA A 40 -10.83 -0.14 3.76
CA ALA A 40 -10.19 0.95 4.48
C ALA A 40 -10.76 2.32 4.06
N PHE A 41 -10.96 2.56 2.76
CA PHE A 41 -11.60 3.77 2.26
C PHE A 41 -13.06 3.89 2.71
N GLU A 42 -13.81 2.79 2.72
CA GLU A 42 -15.17 2.75 3.22
C GLU A 42 -15.24 3.04 4.73
N PHE A 43 -14.39 2.40 5.52
CA PHE A 43 -14.27 2.63 6.96
C PHE A 43 -13.94 4.10 7.26
N ALA A 44 -12.91 4.65 6.60
CA ALA A 44 -12.50 6.03 6.78
C ALA A 44 -13.62 7.00 6.39
N LYS A 45 -14.42 6.66 5.37
CA LYS A 45 -15.58 7.46 4.95
C LYS A 45 -16.71 7.41 5.98
N ILE A 46 -17.09 6.21 6.43
CA ILE A 46 -18.20 6.01 7.39
C ILE A 46 -17.87 6.68 8.73
N ASN A 47 -16.65 6.50 9.23
CA ASN A 47 -16.20 7.04 10.51
C ASN A 47 -15.63 8.45 10.42
N GLN A 48 -15.64 9.06 9.23
CA GLN A 48 -15.16 10.43 8.98
C GLN A 48 -13.70 10.63 9.45
N VAL A 49 -12.84 9.63 9.23
CA VAL A 49 -11.42 9.70 9.60
C VAL A 49 -10.75 10.79 8.75
N PRO A 50 -10.25 11.87 9.37
CA PRO A 50 -9.67 12.99 8.64
C PRO A 50 -8.26 12.66 8.18
N GLY A 51 -7.86 13.23 7.05
CA GLY A 51 -6.49 13.15 6.56
C GLY A 51 -6.35 12.49 5.20
N ASP A 52 -5.09 12.37 4.81
CA ASP A 52 -4.64 11.96 3.49
C ASP A 52 -4.43 10.45 3.36
N TYR A 53 -4.24 9.99 2.13
CA TYR A 53 -3.71 8.66 1.82
C TYR A 53 -2.20 8.73 1.63
N LEU A 54 -1.44 7.87 2.31
CA LEU A 54 0.02 7.77 2.18
C LEU A 54 0.37 6.34 1.77
N GLU A 55 1.21 6.18 0.75
CA GLU A 55 1.72 4.88 0.29
C GLU A 55 3.24 4.91 0.19
N PHE A 56 3.89 3.97 0.87
CA PHE A 56 5.34 3.83 0.96
C PHE A 56 5.75 2.58 0.19
N GLY A 57 6.28 2.79 -1.02
CA GLY A 57 6.51 1.76 -2.02
C GLY A 57 5.42 1.80 -3.06
N LEU A 58 5.75 2.24 -4.28
CA LEU A 58 4.78 2.49 -5.35
C LEU A 58 4.96 1.52 -6.50
N TRP A 59 6.21 1.12 -6.81
CA TRP A 59 6.55 0.33 -8.00
C TRP A 59 5.85 0.83 -9.28
N ARG A 60 4.86 0.10 -9.81
CA ARG A 60 4.04 0.45 -10.99
C ARG A 60 2.63 0.97 -10.64
N GLY A 61 2.43 1.31 -9.37
CA GLY A 61 1.30 2.06 -8.83
C GLY A 61 -0.02 1.32 -8.84
N LYS A 62 -0.03 -0.01 -8.70
CA LYS A 62 -1.27 -0.81 -8.74
C LYS A 62 -2.24 -0.39 -7.62
N THR A 63 -1.73 -0.41 -6.40
CA THR A 63 -2.37 0.02 -5.13
C THR A 63 -2.65 1.51 -5.16
N PHE A 64 -1.65 2.35 -5.49
CA PHE A 64 -1.83 3.81 -5.63
C PHE A 64 -2.92 4.22 -6.62
N GLY A 65 -2.95 3.56 -7.78
CA GLY A 65 -4.00 3.72 -8.79
C GLY A 65 -5.39 3.34 -8.29
N TYR A 66 -5.47 2.30 -7.46
CA TYR A 66 -6.72 1.89 -6.85
C TYR A 66 -7.18 2.86 -5.74
N ALA A 67 -6.25 3.35 -4.92
CA ALA A 67 -6.51 4.39 -3.91
C ALA A 67 -7.15 5.63 -4.56
N HIS A 68 -6.63 6.07 -5.70
CA HIS A 68 -7.18 7.20 -6.46
C HIS A 68 -8.61 6.95 -6.92
N ARG A 69 -8.88 5.75 -7.46
CA ARG A 69 -10.24 5.34 -7.82
C ARG A 69 -11.17 5.33 -6.61
N MET A 70 -10.70 4.88 -5.44
CA MET A 70 -11.50 4.87 -4.21
C MET A 70 -11.76 6.29 -3.67
N MET A 71 -10.74 7.15 -3.64
CA MET A 71 -10.89 8.57 -3.29
C MET A 71 -11.99 9.23 -4.13
N ARG A 72 -11.98 9.03 -5.46
CA ARG A 72 -13.02 9.54 -6.36
C ARG A 72 -14.39 8.89 -6.08
N ARG A 73 -14.45 7.56 -5.92
CA ARG A 73 -15.68 6.80 -5.63
C ARG A 73 -16.38 7.30 -4.37
N TYR A 74 -15.64 7.51 -3.28
CA TYR A 74 -16.18 7.97 -1.99
C TYR A 74 -16.23 9.51 -1.87
N ARG A 75 -15.91 10.23 -2.95
CA ARG A 75 -15.91 11.70 -3.04
C ARG A 75 -15.10 12.36 -1.93
N ARG A 76 -13.92 11.80 -1.60
CA ARG A 76 -12.97 12.34 -0.61
C ARG A 76 -12.18 13.51 -1.19
N ARG A 77 -12.88 14.64 -1.45
CA ARG A 77 -12.26 15.87 -1.98
C ARG A 77 -11.33 16.56 -0.98
N ASP A 78 -11.40 16.17 0.28
CA ASP A 78 -10.57 16.60 1.40
C ASP A 78 -9.23 15.84 1.49
N MET A 79 -9.08 14.76 0.72
CA MET A 79 -7.93 13.85 0.77
C MET A 79 -6.98 14.12 -0.40
N LYS A 80 -5.68 14.19 -0.10
CA LYS A 80 -4.60 14.11 -1.09
C LYS A 80 -3.93 12.74 -1.04
N LEU A 81 -3.42 12.26 -2.17
CA LEU A 81 -2.62 11.04 -2.23
C LEU A 81 -1.13 11.38 -2.18
N TRP A 82 -0.39 10.75 -1.29
CA TRP A 82 1.05 10.89 -1.17
C TRP A 82 1.74 9.58 -1.47
N GLY A 83 2.61 9.59 -2.47
CA GLY A 83 3.42 8.42 -2.83
C GLY A 83 4.89 8.66 -2.51
N PHE A 84 5.48 7.73 -1.78
CA PHE A 84 6.89 7.74 -1.41
C PHE A 84 7.58 6.54 -2.05
N ASP A 85 8.61 6.78 -2.87
CA ASP A 85 9.37 5.70 -3.53
C ASP A 85 10.79 6.19 -3.85
N SER A 86 11.75 5.27 -3.90
CA SER A 86 13.11 5.59 -4.35
C SER A 86 13.15 5.94 -5.84
N PHE A 87 12.18 5.43 -6.61
CA PHE A 87 12.15 5.36 -8.07
C PHE A 87 13.40 4.72 -8.68
N GLN A 88 14.08 3.90 -7.88
CA GLN A 88 15.36 3.27 -8.16
C GLN A 88 15.34 1.76 -7.79
N GLY A 89 14.22 1.28 -7.23
CA GLY A 89 14.11 -0.07 -6.66
C GLY A 89 14.62 -0.15 -5.23
N LEU A 90 14.76 -1.37 -4.72
CA LEU A 90 15.22 -1.63 -3.35
C LEU A 90 16.68 -1.18 -3.14
N PRO A 91 17.02 -0.66 -1.93
CA PRO A 91 18.38 -0.30 -1.59
C PRO A 91 19.29 -1.53 -1.52
N ASP A 92 20.58 -1.29 -1.31
CA ASP A 92 21.50 -2.35 -0.92
C ASP A 92 21.23 -2.74 0.53
N ILE A 93 20.92 -4.01 0.77
CA ILE A 93 20.45 -4.53 2.07
C ILE A 93 21.38 -5.57 2.68
N GLY A 94 22.53 -5.81 2.04
CA GLY A 94 23.45 -6.87 2.45
C GLY A 94 22.85 -8.27 2.38
N GLU A 95 23.54 -9.23 3.00
CA GLU A 95 23.10 -10.62 3.07
C GLU A 95 22.30 -10.88 4.35
N HIS A 96 21.14 -11.54 4.22
CA HIS A 96 20.35 -12.01 5.36
C HIS A 96 19.72 -13.36 5.00
N PRO A 97 19.75 -14.38 5.89
CA PRO A 97 19.45 -15.78 5.53
C PRO A 97 18.00 -16.01 5.06
N ASP A 98 17.05 -15.22 5.58
CA ASP A 98 15.65 -15.27 5.20
C ASP A 98 15.26 -14.16 4.20
N ASN A 99 16.23 -13.40 3.70
CA ASN A 99 15.97 -12.33 2.75
C ASN A 99 15.95 -12.86 1.31
N ILE A 100 14.84 -12.59 0.63
CA ILE A 100 14.62 -12.97 -0.77
C ILE A 100 14.84 -11.79 -1.73
N TRP A 101 15.16 -10.62 -1.18
CA TRP A 101 15.24 -9.35 -1.90
C TRP A 101 16.67 -9.04 -2.35
N TYR A 102 16.81 -8.29 -3.45
CA TYR A 102 18.10 -7.82 -3.95
C TYR A 102 18.05 -6.38 -4.42
N LYS A 103 19.23 -5.73 -4.45
CA LYS A 103 19.38 -4.33 -4.85
C LYS A 103 18.81 -4.06 -6.24
N GLY A 104 18.01 -2.99 -6.36
CA GLY A 104 17.40 -2.57 -7.62
C GLY A 104 16.18 -3.41 -8.05
N GLN A 105 15.80 -4.43 -7.27
CA GLN A 105 14.52 -5.10 -7.46
C GLN A 105 13.38 -4.07 -7.37
N PHE A 106 12.34 -4.26 -8.20
CA PHE A 106 11.20 -3.35 -8.31
C PHE A 106 11.53 -1.92 -8.79
N ALA A 107 12.62 -1.72 -9.53
CA ALA A 107 12.90 -0.42 -10.14
C ALA A 107 11.80 0.02 -11.12
N CYS A 108 11.30 1.24 -10.92
CA CYS A 108 10.48 2.00 -11.86
C CYS A 108 10.85 3.48 -11.69
N THR A 109 11.31 4.12 -12.76
CA THR A 109 11.74 5.51 -12.67
C THR A 109 10.54 6.44 -12.50
N ARG A 110 10.76 7.62 -11.90
CA ARG A 110 9.70 8.60 -11.70
C ARG A 110 8.99 9.00 -13.00
N PRO A 111 9.69 9.28 -14.12
CA PRO A 111 9.02 9.60 -15.39
C PRO A 111 8.13 8.46 -15.91
N GLU A 112 8.55 7.20 -15.76
CA GLU A 112 7.74 6.03 -16.11
C GLU A 112 6.49 5.94 -15.24
N PHE A 113 6.66 6.11 -13.92
CA PHE A 113 5.54 6.11 -12.98
C PHE A 113 4.53 7.22 -13.27
N GLU A 114 4.99 8.44 -13.49
CA GLU A 114 4.13 9.57 -13.85
C GLU A 114 3.44 9.35 -15.21
N ALA A 115 4.08 8.67 -16.17
CA ALA A 115 3.43 8.27 -17.42
C ALA A 115 2.28 7.27 -17.18
N ILE A 116 2.46 6.33 -16.26
CA ILE A 116 1.40 5.40 -15.82
C ILE A 116 0.25 6.18 -15.16
N LEU A 117 0.54 7.14 -14.28
CA LEU A 117 -0.51 7.95 -13.63
C LEU A 117 -1.30 8.77 -14.65
N ARG A 118 -0.62 9.42 -15.61
CA ARG A 118 -1.28 10.15 -16.71
C ARG A 118 -2.18 9.23 -17.54
N ALA A 119 -1.69 8.04 -17.91
CA ALA A 119 -2.49 7.06 -18.64
C ALA A 119 -3.71 6.56 -17.85
N ARG A 120 -3.69 6.67 -16.51
CA ARG A 120 -4.80 6.33 -15.61
C ARG A 120 -5.71 7.53 -15.28
N GLY A 121 -5.45 8.71 -15.83
CA GLY A 121 -6.29 9.90 -15.65
C GLY A 121 -6.18 10.56 -14.27
N PHE A 122 -4.99 10.53 -13.67
CA PHE A 122 -4.65 11.35 -12.52
C PHE A 122 -4.43 12.80 -12.95
N GLU A 123 -5.00 13.74 -12.21
CA GLU A 123 -4.65 15.16 -12.31
C GLU A 123 -3.47 15.48 -11.38
N PRO A 124 -2.52 16.36 -11.76
CA PRO A 124 -1.34 16.67 -10.96
C PRO A 124 -1.64 17.15 -9.53
N GLU A 125 -2.79 17.79 -9.30
CA GLU A 125 -3.17 18.35 -8.00
C GLU A 125 -3.70 17.28 -7.02
N GLU A 126 -4.08 16.09 -7.53
CA GLU A 126 -4.64 15.00 -6.74
C GLU A 126 -3.59 14.21 -5.96
N TYR A 127 -2.30 14.37 -6.30
CA TYR A 127 -1.22 13.62 -5.68
C TYR A 127 0.05 14.43 -5.44
N GLU A 128 0.91 13.91 -4.56
CA GLU A 128 2.28 14.37 -4.37
C GLU A 128 3.21 13.16 -4.41
N LEU A 129 4.34 13.30 -5.10
CA LEU A 129 5.40 12.30 -5.08
C LEU A 129 6.60 12.81 -4.28
N VAL A 130 7.13 11.95 -3.44
CA VAL A 130 8.36 12.13 -2.68
C VAL A 130 9.35 11.08 -3.17
N ALA A 131 10.37 11.54 -3.88
CA ALA A 131 11.37 10.68 -4.48
C ALA A 131 12.60 10.54 -3.57
N GLY A 132 13.15 9.33 -3.51
CA GLY A 132 14.40 9.02 -2.81
C GLY A 132 14.21 7.93 -1.75
N PHE A 133 15.30 7.25 -1.40
CA PHE A 133 15.30 6.29 -0.30
C PHE A 133 14.83 6.95 0.99
N TYR A 134 14.11 6.22 1.85
CA TYR A 134 13.49 6.81 3.04
C TYR A 134 14.46 7.51 3.98
N SER A 135 15.71 7.03 4.05
CA SER A 135 16.79 7.62 4.83
C SER A 135 17.16 9.03 4.39
N GLU A 136 16.88 9.35 3.13
CA GLU A 136 17.14 10.64 2.52
C GLU A 136 15.85 11.46 2.36
N SER A 137 14.72 10.80 2.11
CA SER A 137 13.48 11.45 1.68
C SER A 137 12.48 11.73 2.81
N LEU A 138 12.48 10.96 3.90
CA LEU A 138 11.62 11.16 5.08
C LEU A 138 12.22 12.17 6.08
N ASN A 139 12.70 13.29 5.54
CA ASN A 139 13.41 14.34 6.26
C ASN A 139 12.51 15.53 6.67
N ASP A 140 13.11 16.53 7.34
CA ASP A 140 12.39 17.72 7.79
C ASP A 140 11.75 18.55 6.68
N ALA A 141 12.32 18.58 5.47
CA ALA A 141 11.71 19.28 4.34
C ALA A 141 10.41 18.60 3.91
N THR A 142 10.39 17.26 3.87
CA THR A 142 9.17 16.48 3.63
C THR A 142 8.16 16.66 4.76
N ARG A 143 8.60 16.64 6.02
CA ARG A 143 7.73 16.91 7.18
C ARG A 143 7.07 18.30 7.12
N ARG A 144 7.80 19.32 6.63
CA ARG A 144 7.24 20.67 6.42
C ARG A 144 6.17 20.68 5.33
N ARG A 145 6.35 19.96 4.22
CA ARG A 145 5.33 19.83 3.16
C ARG A 145 4.04 19.18 3.67
N PHE A 146 4.15 18.29 4.66
CA PHE A 146 3.03 17.60 5.28
C PHE A 146 2.52 18.28 6.57
N SER A 147 3.06 19.44 6.95
CA SER A 147 2.72 20.11 8.20
C SER A 147 1.23 20.50 8.25
N GLY A 148 0.58 20.26 9.39
CA GLY A 148 -0.85 20.51 9.59
C GLY A 148 -1.79 19.52 8.90
N ARG A 149 -1.26 18.44 8.33
CA ARG A 149 -2.03 17.35 7.71
C ARG A 149 -2.06 16.13 8.63
N ASN A 150 -3.11 15.33 8.47
CA ASN A 150 -3.26 14.04 9.13
C ASN A 150 -3.17 12.92 8.09
N ALA A 151 -2.91 11.69 8.53
CA ALA A 151 -2.92 10.51 7.68
C ALA A 151 -4.12 9.63 8.04
N ALA A 152 -5.08 9.48 7.12
CA ALA A 152 -6.27 8.67 7.33
C ALA A 152 -6.02 7.19 7.00
N ILE A 153 -5.31 6.93 5.90
CA ILE A 153 -4.99 5.59 5.43
C ILE A 153 -3.51 5.59 5.03
N ILE A 154 -2.76 4.65 5.60
CA ILE A 154 -1.34 4.47 5.38
C ILE A 154 -1.12 3.06 4.83
N TYR A 155 -0.48 2.95 3.68
CA TYR A 155 -0.10 1.69 3.07
C TYR A 155 1.42 1.56 3.09
N VAL A 156 1.92 0.58 3.81
CA VAL A 156 3.34 0.28 4.00
C VAL A 156 3.65 -0.95 3.16
N ASP A 157 4.43 -0.76 2.10
CA ASP A 157 4.82 -1.77 1.10
C ASP A 157 6.32 -1.58 0.82
N CYS A 158 7.12 -1.80 1.86
CA CYS A 158 8.55 -1.47 1.80
C CYS A 158 9.49 -2.62 2.10
N ASP A 159 8.96 -3.84 2.23
CA ASP A 159 9.61 -5.15 2.36
C ASP A 159 10.55 -5.36 3.58
N LEU A 160 11.15 -4.26 4.05
CA LEU A 160 12.35 -4.24 4.87
C LEU A 160 12.06 -3.63 6.24
N TYR A 161 12.64 -4.24 7.28
CA TYR A 161 12.57 -3.74 8.65
C TYR A 161 13.05 -2.28 8.78
N ASP A 162 14.23 -1.96 8.23
CA ASP A 162 14.81 -0.63 8.34
C ASP A 162 13.95 0.44 7.63
N SER A 163 13.39 0.11 6.48
CA SER A 163 12.43 0.97 5.78
C SER A 163 11.19 1.20 6.63
N THR A 164 10.66 0.13 7.23
CA THR A 164 9.43 0.18 8.03
C THR A 164 9.57 1.07 9.25
N ILE A 165 10.70 0.99 9.97
CA ILE A 165 10.96 1.87 11.13
C ILE A 165 10.97 3.34 10.69
N GLN A 166 11.65 3.66 9.60
CA GLN A 166 11.72 5.04 9.09
C GLN A 166 10.34 5.56 8.70
N VAL A 167 9.52 4.71 8.09
CA VAL A 167 8.11 5.02 7.76
C VAL A 167 7.29 5.27 9.02
N LEU A 168 7.37 4.38 10.01
CA LEU A 168 6.61 4.49 11.27
C LEU A 168 6.99 5.76 12.05
N ASP A 169 8.29 6.07 12.15
CA ASP A 169 8.79 7.31 12.76
C ASP A 169 8.40 8.56 11.96
N PHE A 170 8.25 8.44 10.65
CA PHE A 170 7.76 9.53 9.81
C PHE A 170 6.27 9.81 10.05
N ILE A 171 5.43 8.78 10.06
CA ILE A 171 3.97 8.95 10.14
C ILE A 171 3.45 9.27 11.55
N GLN A 172 4.20 8.92 12.59
CA GLN A 172 3.82 9.06 14.00
C GLN A 172 3.11 10.38 14.37
N PRO A 173 3.62 11.57 14.03
CA PRO A 173 2.97 12.84 14.39
C PRO A 173 1.67 13.13 13.63
N TYR A 174 1.36 12.37 12.58
CA TYR A 174 0.23 12.58 11.68
C TYR A 174 -0.92 11.60 11.90
N LEU A 175 -0.73 10.61 12.77
CA LEU A 175 -1.74 9.63 13.12
C LEU A 175 -2.86 10.27 13.94
N VAL A 176 -4.10 9.91 13.62
CA VAL A 176 -5.31 10.31 14.33
C VAL A 176 -6.09 9.08 14.78
N ASN A 177 -7.07 9.27 15.68
CA ASN A 177 -8.00 8.21 16.01
C ASN A 177 -8.72 7.73 14.74
N GLY A 178 -8.65 6.42 14.48
CA GLY A 178 -9.22 5.81 13.30
C GLY A 178 -8.29 5.72 12.08
N SER A 179 -7.07 6.27 12.13
CA SER A 179 -6.09 6.06 11.05
C SER A 179 -5.88 4.56 10.81
N ILE A 180 -5.90 4.12 9.56
CA ILE A 180 -5.64 2.73 9.20
C ILE A 180 -4.20 2.62 8.72
N ILE A 181 -3.45 1.67 9.27
CA ILE A 181 -2.12 1.28 8.77
C ILE A 181 -2.24 -0.12 8.18
N CYS A 182 -1.84 -0.26 6.92
CA CYS A 182 -1.83 -1.51 6.17
C CYS A 182 -0.38 -1.88 5.87
N PHE A 183 0.00 -3.13 6.14
CA PHE A 183 1.32 -3.69 5.91
C PHE A 183 1.20 -4.79 4.85
N ASP A 184 1.83 -4.64 3.69
CA ASP A 184 1.73 -5.61 2.59
C ASP A 184 2.41 -6.95 2.93
N ASP A 185 3.51 -6.88 3.69
CA ASP A 185 4.43 -7.99 3.97
C ASP A 185 4.56 -8.31 5.46
N PHE A 186 3.48 -8.09 6.22
CA PHE A 186 3.49 -8.25 7.68
C PHE A 186 4.00 -9.62 8.12
N TYR A 187 3.57 -10.70 7.44
CA TYR A 187 3.97 -12.07 7.74
C TYR A 187 5.13 -12.60 6.88
N ASN A 188 5.91 -11.72 6.24
CA ASN A 188 7.15 -12.12 5.58
C ASN A 188 8.16 -12.70 6.61
N TYR A 189 9.29 -13.24 6.16
CA TYR A 189 10.27 -13.92 7.03
C TYR A 189 9.65 -15.07 7.83
N LYS A 190 8.84 -15.89 7.16
CA LYS A 190 8.11 -17.04 7.75
C LYS A 190 7.15 -16.65 8.89
N GLY A 191 6.74 -15.39 8.94
CA GLY A 191 5.89 -14.87 10.00
C GLY A 191 6.60 -14.72 11.35
N ASP A 192 7.93 -14.71 11.38
CA ASP A 192 8.70 -14.51 12.62
C ASP A 192 8.46 -13.09 13.18
N PRO A 193 7.89 -12.94 14.39
CA PRO A 193 7.61 -11.63 14.97
C PRO A 193 8.87 -10.82 15.30
N GLU A 194 10.05 -11.46 15.32
CA GLU A 194 11.35 -10.81 15.56
C GLU A 194 12.02 -10.33 14.25
N GLN A 195 11.28 -10.30 13.14
CA GLN A 195 11.77 -9.86 11.83
C GLN A 195 10.78 -8.91 11.12
N GLY A 196 11.28 -8.22 10.09
CA GLY A 196 10.46 -7.45 9.15
C GLY A 196 9.50 -6.43 9.78
N GLU A 197 8.35 -6.25 9.14
CA GLU A 197 7.35 -5.25 9.53
C GLU A 197 6.71 -5.55 10.89
N GLN A 198 6.60 -6.84 11.25
CA GLN A 198 6.12 -7.28 12.56
C GLN A 198 6.96 -6.72 13.70
N LYS A 199 8.28 -6.93 13.64
CA LYS A 199 9.20 -6.40 14.66
C LYS A 199 9.20 -4.88 14.68
N ALA A 200 9.23 -4.24 13.50
CA ALA A 200 9.23 -2.78 13.40
C ALA A 200 8.00 -2.17 14.08
N LEU A 201 6.80 -2.72 13.84
CA LEU A 201 5.58 -2.28 14.50
C LEU A 201 5.62 -2.52 16.01
N ALA A 202 6.09 -3.70 16.45
CA ALA A 202 6.19 -4.04 17.87
C ALA A 202 7.09 -3.05 18.62
N GLU A 203 8.29 -2.79 18.10
CA GLU A 203 9.24 -1.83 18.69
C GLU A 203 8.70 -0.39 18.67
N PHE A 204 8.06 0.01 17.56
CA PHE A 204 7.42 1.32 17.47
C PHE A 204 6.40 1.51 18.59
N LEU A 205 5.48 0.55 18.78
CA LEU A 205 4.43 0.63 19.79
C LEU A 205 4.96 0.62 21.22
N GLN A 206 6.07 -0.07 21.48
CA GLN A 206 6.75 -0.03 22.78
C GLN A 206 7.28 1.38 23.11
N LYS A 207 7.75 2.11 22.10
CA LYS A 207 8.24 3.50 22.25
C LYS A 207 7.12 4.53 22.34
N GLN A 208 5.92 4.21 21.83
CA GLN A 208 4.79 5.14 21.82
C GLN A 208 3.97 5.07 23.11
N ALA A 209 3.89 6.18 23.85
CA ALA A 209 2.97 6.30 24.99
C ALA A 209 1.51 6.39 24.55
N ARG A 210 1.24 7.08 23.43
CA ARG A 210 -0.10 7.51 23.02
C ARG A 210 -0.71 6.73 21.85
N VAL A 211 0.10 6.02 21.09
CA VAL A 211 -0.36 5.27 19.92
C VAL A 211 -0.60 3.82 20.32
N ARG A 212 -1.82 3.34 20.11
CA ARG A 212 -2.19 1.93 20.18
C ARG A 212 -2.78 1.52 18.84
N VAL A 213 -2.75 0.24 18.56
CA VAL A 213 -3.33 -0.32 17.34
C VAL A 213 -4.27 -1.47 17.68
N ILE A 214 -5.31 -1.61 16.88
CA ILE A 214 -6.30 -2.69 16.97
C ILE A 214 -6.20 -3.46 15.65
N PRO A 215 -5.96 -4.79 15.66
CA PRO A 215 -5.99 -5.59 14.43
C PRO A 215 -7.32 -5.41 13.70
N TYR A 216 -7.26 -5.19 12.39
CA TYR A 216 -8.44 -4.94 11.58
C TYR A 216 -8.72 -6.09 10.60
N MET A 217 -7.84 -6.33 9.64
CA MET A 217 -7.99 -7.38 8.63
C MET A 217 -6.64 -7.99 8.26
N ASP A 218 -6.61 -9.32 8.14
CA ASP A 218 -5.59 -10.02 7.36
C ASP A 218 -6.03 -10.03 5.88
N TYR A 219 -5.09 -9.85 4.96
CA TYR A 219 -5.37 -9.77 3.52
C TYR A 219 -4.16 -10.18 2.70
N ALA A 220 -4.37 -10.53 1.43
CA ALA A 220 -3.38 -11.21 0.62
C ALA A 220 -2.81 -12.43 1.40
N PRO A 221 -1.71 -13.05 0.97
CA PRO A 221 -1.08 -14.11 1.75
C PRO A 221 -0.32 -13.62 2.99
N LEU A 222 0.21 -12.38 2.96
CA LEU A 222 1.15 -11.87 3.97
C LEU A 222 0.70 -10.57 4.67
N GLY A 223 -0.37 -9.94 4.18
CA GLY A 223 -0.74 -8.60 4.59
C GLY A 223 -1.58 -8.56 5.87
N LYS A 224 -1.39 -7.48 6.64
CA LYS A 224 -2.18 -7.20 7.86
C LYS A 224 -2.42 -5.71 8.01
N SER A 225 -3.63 -5.37 8.47
CA SER A 225 -4.01 -3.98 8.72
C SER A 225 -4.44 -3.77 10.16
N PHE A 226 -4.32 -2.52 10.60
CA PHE A 226 -4.58 -2.09 11.95
C PHE A 226 -5.29 -0.73 11.98
N ILE A 227 -6.18 -0.54 12.94
CA ILE A 227 -6.80 0.76 13.25
C ILE A 227 -6.04 1.40 14.42
N CYS A 228 -5.63 2.65 14.25
CA CYS A 228 -4.96 3.44 15.28
C CYS A 228 -5.96 3.97 16.31
N ARG A 229 -5.60 3.83 17.58
CA ARG A 229 -6.21 4.48 18.73
C ARG A 229 -5.18 5.39 19.38
N ILE A 230 -5.40 6.69 19.28
CA ILE A 230 -4.62 7.75 19.89
C ILE A 230 -5.24 8.07 21.26
N THR A 231 -4.50 7.81 22.32
CA THR A 231 -4.91 8.14 23.69
C THR A 231 -4.55 9.58 24.01
N GLY A 232 -5.49 10.27 24.67
CA GLY A 232 -5.36 11.63 25.18
C GLY A 232 -4.10 11.80 25.99
#